data_AF-A0A9E0JM47-F1
#
_entry.id   AF-A0A9E0JM47-F1
#
_cell.length_a   1.000
_cell.length_b   1.000
_cell.length_c   1.000
_cell.angle_alpha   90.00
_cell.angle_beta   90.00
_cell.angle_gamma   90.00
#
_symmetry.space_group_name_H-M   'P 1'
#
loop_
_entity.id
_entity.type
_entity.pdbx_description
1 polymer ?
#
loop_
_entity_poly.entity_id
_entity_poly.type
_entity_poly.pdbx_seq_one_letter_code
_entity_poly.pdbx_strand_id
1 'polypeptide(L)'
;MLKDMLSKELIKLDLQSRTKDGVIDELISLLFENNKILDRDGFKKDILKRESESSTGLEEGIAIPHAKSDFVLSPSIAFGRIKEGIDFKSLDGEPSTLFFMIACPTSLNDLHIETLSKLSILLLKDSIREEIFRCTIPEEVLAILISNELLVEFSYNSNPNAPYDLVGVVGCPNGIAHTYMCANSLEVKARQLGINLKLELNCPKEVKNRLTDEEIKQAKAVIITSDIRVETDRFDGKHLEIAKLKDGIQRTEELLKNAINQNSPIFKIKN
;
A
#
# COMPACT_ATOMS: atom_id res chain seq x y z
N MET A 1 -0.62 15.01 1.86
CA MET A 1 0.79 14.58 1.74
C MET A 1 1.17 14.33 0.28
N LEU A 2 0.33 13.62 -0.50
CA LEU A 2 0.55 13.43 -1.94
C LEU A 2 0.56 14.76 -2.70
N LYS A 3 -0.25 15.74 -2.30
CA LYS A 3 -0.23 17.11 -2.84
C LYS A 3 1.17 17.74 -2.83
N ASP A 4 1.99 17.42 -1.85
CA ASP A 4 3.32 18.03 -1.68
C ASP A 4 4.41 17.27 -2.47
N MET A 5 4.08 16.06 -2.94
CA MET A 5 4.99 15.17 -3.68
C MET A 5 4.66 15.08 -5.18
N LEU A 6 3.46 15.49 -5.59
CA LEU A 6 2.99 15.47 -6.98
C LEU A 6 2.98 16.88 -7.56
N SER A 7 3.31 17.00 -8.84
CA SER A 7 3.06 18.20 -9.64
C SER A 7 2.77 17.80 -11.08
N LYS A 8 2.19 18.71 -11.87
CA LYS A 8 1.85 18.43 -13.28
C LYS A 8 3.09 18.12 -14.12
N GLU A 9 4.24 18.68 -13.76
CA GLU A 9 5.51 18.46 -14.44
C GLU A 9 6.08 17.05 -14.15
N LEU A 10 5.59 16.38 -13.11
CA LEU A 10 5.92 15.00 -12.77
C LEU A 10 4.90 13.99 -13.32
N ILE A 11 4.04 14.40 -14.25
CA ILE A 11 3.01 13.54 -14.86
C ILE A 11 3.27 13.42 -16.37
N LYS A 12 3.49 12.19 -16.83
CA LYS A 12 3.65 11.87 -18.25
C LYS A 12 2.58 10.87 -18.70
N LEU A 13 1.57 11.37 -19.40
CA LEU A 13 0.39 10.58 -19.81
C LEU A 13 0.66 9.51 -20.86
N ASP A 14 1.75 9.65 -21.62
CA ASP A 14 2.11 8.75 -22.72
C ASP A 14 3.63 8.48 -22.69
N LEU A 15 4.02 7.48 -21.90
CA LEU A 15 5.39 6.94 -21.91
C LEU A 15 5.66 6.18 -23.20
N GLN A 16 6.91 6.24 -23.67
CA GLN A 16 7.30 5.74 -24.99
C GLN A 16 8.01 4.38 -24.93
N SER A 17 8.65 4.06 -23.81
CA SER A 17 9.31 2.78 -23.59
C SER A 17 8.32 1.62 -23.70
N ARG A 18 8.86 0.47 -24.10
CA ARG A 18 8.16 -0.82 -24.13
C ARG A 18 8.86 -1.87 -23.25
N THR A 19 9.79 -1.43 -22.43
CA THR A 19 10.53 -2.29 -21.49
C THR A 19 10.46 -1.72 -20.08
N LYS A 20 10.53 -2.62 -19.08
CA LYS A 20 10.58 -2.26 -17.67
C LYS A 20 11.69 -1.26 -17.34
N ASP A 21 12.92 -1.52 -17.82
CA ASP A 21 14.06 -0.63 -17.58
C ASP A 21 13.87 0.74 -18.24
N GLY A 22 13.36 0.78 -19.47
CA GLY A 22 13.11 2.06 -20.14
C GLY A 22 11.98 2.87 -19.49
N VAL A 23 10.97 2.23 -18.90
CA VAL A 23 9.94 2.94 -18.11
C VAL A 23 10.54 3.54 -16.85
N ILE A 24 11.41 2.80 -16.15
CA ILE A 24 12.17 3.31 -15.02
C ILE A 24 13.01 4.52 -15.45
N ASP A 25 13.70 4.43 -16.59
CA ASP A 25 14.52 5.53 -17.12
C ASP A 25 13.71 6.78 -17.45
N GLU A 26 12.54 6.64 -18.07
CA GLU A 26 11.68 7.79 -18.37
C GLU A 26 11.19 8.49 -17.09
N LEU A 27 10.80 7.73 -16.06
CA LEU A 27 10.35 8.28 -14.79
C LEU A 27 11.49 8.95 -14.01
N ILE A 28 12.70 8.37 -14.03
CA ILE A 28 13.90 8.98 -13.44
C ILE A 28 14.28 10.27 -14.16
N SER A 29 14.17 10.28 -15.50
CA SER A 29 14.43 11.48 -16.31
C SER A 29 13.47 12.58 -15.95
N LEU A 30 12.18 12.26 -15.78
CA LEU A 30 11.15 13.21 -15.35
C LEU A 30 11.45 13.83 -13.98
N LEU A 31 11.93 13.03 -13.03
CA LEU A 31 12.35 13.52 -11.71
C LEU A 31 13.60 14.41 -11.79
N PHE A 32 14.57 14.04 -12.63
CA PHE A 32 15.82 14.79 -12.80
C PHE A 32 15.59 16.15 -13.47
N GLU A 33 14.85 16.17 -14.59
CA GLU A 33 14.52 17.39 -15.34
C GLU A 33 13.76 18.41 -14.47
N ASN A 34 13.04 17.93 -13.47
CA ASN A 34 12.28 18.74 -12.51
C ASN A 34 13.02 18.96 -11.17
N ASN A 35 14.34 18.76 -11.13
CA ASN A 35 15.21 19.01 -9.98
C ASN A 35 14.76 18.28 -8.69
N LYS A 36 14.19 17.08 -8.81
CA LYS A 36 13.81 16.24 -7.66
C LYS A 36 14.91 15.31 -7.20
N ILE A 37 15.84 14.99 -8.09
CA ILE A 37 17.02 14.17 -7.84
C ILE A 37 18.28 14.84 -8.41
N LEU A 38 19.45 14.54 -7.83
CA LEU A 38 20.76 15.08 -8.21
C LEU A 38 21.52 14.20 -9.21
N ASP A 39 21.27 12.89 -9.19
CA ASP A 39 22.03 11.89 -9.94
C ASP A 39 21.08 10.81 -10.47
N ARG A 40 20.96 10.72 -11.80
CA ARG A 40 20.11 9.74 -12.48
C ARG A 40 20.63 8.32 -12.30
N ASP A 41 21.93 8.12 -12.48
CA ASP A 41 22.54 6.78 -12.48
C ASP A 41 22.60 6.24 -11.05
N GLY A 42 22.95 7.12 -10.10
CA GLY A 42 22.88 6.82 -8.67
C GLY A 42 21.48 6.39 -8.24
N PHE A 43 20.45 7.19 -8.57
CA PHE A 43 19.08 6.85 -8.20
C PHE A 43 18.55 5.60 -8.93
N LYS A 44 18.90 5.41 -10.21
CA LYS A 44 18.55 4.20 -10.98
C LYS A 44 19.09 2.96 -10.30
N LYS A 45 20.33 2.99 -9.82
CA LYS A 45 20.95 1.86 -9.11
C LYS A 45 20.18 1.50 -7.84
N ASP A 46 19.72 2.49 -7.07
CA ASP A 46 18.92 2.25 -5.86
C ASP A 46 17.54 1.65 -6.18
N ILE A 47 16.88 2.15 -7.22
CA ILE A 47 15.61 1.61 -7.72
C ILE A 47 15.79 0.15 -8.16
N LEU A 48 16.78 -0.15 -9.01
CA LEU A 48 17.01 -1.50 -9.50
C LEU A 48 17.43 -2.47 -8.39
N LYS A 49 18.19 -2.00 -7.39
CA LYS A 49 18.49 -2.78 -6.19
C LYS A 49 17.20 -3.18 -5.48
N ARG A 50 16.27 -2.24 -5.24
CA ARG A 50 14.98 -2.53 -4.62
C ARG A 50 14.12 -3.45 -5.47
N GLU A 51 14.10 -3.24 -6.78
CA GLU A 51 13.36 -4.06 -7.75
C GLU A 51 13.84 -5.52 -7.77
N SER A 52 15.14 -5.73 -7.55
CA SER A 52 15.74 -7.08 -7.52
C SER A 52 15.36 -7.89 -6.27
N GLU A 53 14.95 -7.24 -5.18
CA GLU A 53 14.49 -7.94 -3.97
C GLU A 53 13.12 -8.58 -4.19
N SER A 54 12.22 -7.84 -4.84
CA SER A 54 10.89 -8.29 -5.25
C SER A 54 10.31 -7.26 -6.22
N SER A 55 9.59 -7.73 -7.23
CA SER A 55 8.96 -6.88 -8.23
C SER A 55 8.07 -5.83 -7.57
N THR A 56 8.08 -4.60 -8.08
CA THR A 56 7.12 -3.56 -7.68
C THR A 56 5.96 -3.42 -8.65
N GLY A 57 5.80 -4.37 -9.59
CA GLY A 57 4.54 -4.57 -10.30
C GLY A 57 3.51 -5.16 -9.34
N LEU A 58 2.40 -4.45 -9.15
CA LEU A 58 1.26 -4.89 -8.35
C LEU A 58 0.25 -5.59 -9.27
N GLU A 59 -0.99 -5.77 -8.79
CA GLU A 59 -2.10 -6.28 -9.59
C GLU A 59 -2.81 -5.14 -10.34
N GLU A 60 -3.73 -5.50 -11.25
CA GLU A 60 -4.71 -4.59 -11.86
C GLU A 60 -4.06 -3.43 -12.65
N GLY A 61 -2.94 -3.72 -13.30
CA GLY A 61 -2.27 -2.79 -14.20
C GLY A 61 -1.42 -1.72 -13.51
N ILE A 62 -1.05 -1.89 -12.24
CA ILE A 62 -0.27 -0.91 -11.48
C ILE A 62 1.17 -1.36 -11.28
N ALA A 63 2.11 -0.43 -11.39
CA ALA A 63 3.47 -0.60 -10.87
C ALA A 63 3.89 0.63 -10.05
N ILE A 64 4.55 0.40 -8.91
CA ILE A 64 5.00 1.48 -8.02
C ILE A 64 6.51 1.33 -7.74
N PRO A 65 7.40 1.62 -8.70
CA PRO A 65 8.85 1.60 -8.46
C PRO A 65 9.22 2.59 -7.34
N HIS A 66 9.98 2.17 -6.35
CA HIS A 66 10.28 3.05 -5.21
C HIS A 66 11.64 2.76 -4.61
N ALA A 67 12.30 3.79 -4.09
CA ALA A 67 13.50 3.64 -3.29
C ALA A 67 13.70 4.82 -2.33
N LYS A 68 14.34 4.55 -1.20
CA LYS A 68 15.07 5.58 -0.47
C LYS A 68 16.43 5.76 -1.13
N SER A 69 16.88 7.01 -1.26
CA SER A 69 18.16 7.29 -1.90
C SER A 69 18.76 8.62 -1.45
N ASP A 70 20.09 8.67 -1.32
CA ASP A 70 20.84 9.90 -1.02
C ASP A 70 20.85 10.88 -2.21
N PHE A 71 20.45 10.41 -3.39
CA PHE A 71 20.39 11.22 -4.61
C PHE A 71 19.08 12.00 -4.75
N VAL A 72 18.13 11.83 -3.82
CA VAL A 72 16.83 12.52 -3.84
C VAL A 72 16.90 13.82 -3.03
N LEU A 73 16.56 14.94 -3.68
CA LEU A 73 16.54 16.27 -3.06
C LEU A 73 15.28 16.54 -2.27
N SER A 74 14.14 16.12 -2.82
CA SER A 74 12.83 16.34 -2.22
C SER A 74 11.93 15.13 -2.48
N PRO A 75 11.11 14.71 -1.49
CA PRO A 75 10.12 13.68 -1.69
C PRO A 75 9.23 13.99 -2.90
N SER A 76 9.10 13.02 -3.80
CA SER A 76 8.37 13.23 -5.05
C SER A 76 7.77 11.93 -5.59
N ILE A 77 6.70 12.07 -6.37
CA ILE A 77 6.07 10.99 -7.11
C ILE A 77 6.07 11.39 -8.59
N ALA A 78 6.70 10.56 -9.43
CA ALA A 78 6.57 10.67 -10.88
C ALA A 78 5.53 9.66 -11.37
N PHE A 79 4.55 10.15 -12.14
CA PHE A 79 3.51 9.32 -12.73
C PHE A 79 3.74 9.16 -14.23
N GLY A 80 3.52 7.93 -14.71
CA GLY A 80 3.55 7.58 -16.11
C GLY A 80 2.39 6.68 -16.49
N ARG A 81 1.94 6.75 -17.76
CA ARG A 81 0.97 5.80 -18.32
C ARG A 81 1.44 5.24 -19.66
N ILE A 82 1.19 3.95 -19.87
CA ILE A 82 1.28 3.26 -21.17
C ILE A 82 -0.06 2.58 -21.41
N LYS A 83 -0.80 2.99 -22.44
CA LYS A 83 -2.17 2.48 -22.69
C LYS A 83 -2.19 1.01 -23.05
N GLU A 84 -1.19 0.54 -23.79
CA GLU A 84 -1.04 -0.86 -24.19
C GLU A 84 -0.52 -1.74 -23.04
N GLY A 85 0.00 -1.12 -21.98
CA GLY A 85 0.71 -1.79 -20.90
C GLY A 85 2.07 -2.36 -21.30
N ILE A 86 2.87 -2.71 -20.30
CA ILE A 86 4.10 -3.48 -20.48
C ILE A 86 4.21 -4.58 -19.43
N ASP A 87 4.96 -5.64 -19.74
CA ASP A 87 5.35 -6.63 -18.73
C ASP A 87 6.28 -5.97 -17.71
N PHE A 88 5.75 -5.71 -16.53
CA PHE A 88 6.49 -5.21 -15.38
C PHE A 88 6.76 -6.30 -14.33
N LYS A 89 6.52 -7.57 -14.66
CA LYS A 89 6.52 -8.70 -13.72
C LYS A 89 5.53 -8.47 -12.58
N SER A 90 4.31 -8.09 -12.93
CA SER A 90 3.17 -7.93 -12.03
C SER A 90 2.87 -9.22 -11.29
N LEU A 91 2.28 -9.13 -10.09
CA LEU A 91 1.99 -10.29 -9.24
C LEU A 91 0.89 -11.19 -9.81
N ASP A 92 -0.05 -10.61 -10.55
CA ASP A 92 -1.10 -11.32 -11.31
C ASP A 92 -0.66 -11.75 -12.71
N GLY A 93 0.54 -11.36 -13.16
CA GLY A 93 1.05 -11.60 -14.50
C GLY A 93 0.49 -10.67 -15.58
N GLU A 94 -0.37 -9.71 -15.22
CA GLU A 94 -0.98 -8.78 -16.17
C GLU A 94 -0.04 -7.60 -16.49
N PRO A 95 -0.09 -7.03 -17.71
CA PRO A 95 0.71 -5.86 -18.05
C PRO A 95 0.36 -4.65 -17.18
N SER A 96 1.37 -3.93 -16.68
CA SER A 96 1.15 -2.66 -15.98
C SER A 96 0.90 -1.54 -16.98
N THR A 97 -0.11 -0.71 -16.74
CA THR A 97 -0.46 0.46 -17.56
C THR A 97 -0.24 1.79 -16.82
N LEU A 98 -0.30 1.78 -15.49
CA LEU A 98 -0.13 2.96 -14.62
C LEU A 98 1.12 2.79 -13.75
N PHE A 99 2.01 3.78 -13.78
CA PHE A 99 3.30 3.73 -13.11
C PHE A 99 3.44 4.90 -12.14
N PHE A 100 3.77 4.62 -10.87
CA PHE A 100 3.94 5.63 -9.83
C PHE A 100 5.32 5.47 -9.18
N MET A 101 6.32 6.19 -9.66
CA MET A 101 7.65 6.15 -9.07
C MET A 101 7.72 7.01 -7.81
N ILE A 102 8.04 6.41 -6.66
CA ILE A 102 8.22 7.14 -5.39
C ILE A 102 9.71 7.34 -5.14
N ALA A 103 10.12 8.61 -5.05
CA ALA A 103 11.48 9.01 -4.70
C ALA A 103 11.47 9.67 -3.32
N CYS A 104 12.24 9.11 -2.37
CA CYS A 104 12.37 9.67 -1.02
C CYS A 104 13.85 9.78 -0.59
N PRO A 105 14.25 10.89 0.06
CA PRO A 105 15.53 11.00 0.73
C PRO A 105 15.68 9.94 1.83
N THR A 106 16.90 9.43 2.03
CA THR A 106 17.23 8.51 3.14
C THR A 106 16.98 9.12 4.52
N SER A 107 17.10 10.43 4.65
CA SER A 107 16.89 11.20 5.89
C SER A 107 15.44 11.19 6.39
N LEU A 108 14.47 10.90 5.53
CA LEU A 108 13.05 10.85 5.87
C LEU A 108 12.63 9.41 6.14
N ASN A 109 12.61 9.04 7.42
CA ASN A 109 12.17 7.72 7.85
C ASN A 109 10.67 7.53 7.60
N ASP A 110 10.32 6.31 7.20
CA ASP A 110 8.97 5.81 6.88
C ASP A 110 8.13 6.56 5.83
N LEU A 111 8.49 7.78 5.40
CA LEU A 111 7.70 8.55 4.43
C LEU A 111 7.42 7.77 3.14
N HIS A 112 8.42 7.07 2.58
CA HIS A 112 8.20 6.26 1.37
C HIS A 112 7.17 5.13 1.57
N ILE A 113 7.09 4.52 2.77
CA ILE A 113 6.09 3.49 3.08
C ILE A 113 4.72 4.12 3.31
N GLU A 114 4.66 5.27 3.98
CA GLU A 114 3.41 6.01 4.14
C GLU A 114 2.83 6.41 2.78
N THR A 115 3.66 6.95 1.89
CA THR A 115 3.29 7.28 0.50
C THR A 115 2.85 6.05 -0.27
N LEU A 116 3.61 4.96 -0.20
CA LEU A 116 3.26 3.69 -0.85
C LEU A 116 1.91 3.18 -0.38
N SER A 117 1.66 3.20 0.93
CA SER A 117 0.39 2.79 1.53
C SER A 117 -0.75 3.64 0.98
N LYS A 118 -0.66 4.98 1.10
CA LYS A 118 -1.69 5.92 0.61
C LYS A 118 -1.99 5.73 -0.88
N LEU A 119 -0.97 5.65 -1.73
CA LEU A 119 -1.16 5.39 -3.16
C LEU A 119 -1.85 4.05 -3.40
N SER A 120 -1.37 2.98 -2.77
CA SER A 120 -1.95 1.64 -2.98
C SER A 120 -3.43 1.61 -2.58
N ILE A 121 -3.85 2.36 -1.56
CA ILE A 121 -5.24 2.46 -1.11
C ILE A 121 -6.13 3.18 -2.11
N LEU A 122 -5.67 4.33 -2.61
CA LEU A 122 -6.38 5.06 -3.64
C LEU A 122 -6.55 4.20 -4.89
N LEU A 123 -5.48 3.49 -5.23
CA LEU A 123 -5.40 2.66 -6.42
C LEU A 123 -6.08 1.29 -6.26
N LEU A 124 -6.55 0.90 -5.07
CA LEU A 124 -7.41 -0.28 -4.89
C LEU A 124 -8.82 -0.09 -5.46
N LYS A 125 -9.25 1.16 -5.70
CA LYS A 125 -10.57 1.43 -6.25
C LYS A 125 -10.51 1.43 -7.77
N ASP A 126 -11.21 0.48 -8.40
CA ASP A 126 -11.37 0.36 -9.85
C ASP A 126 -11.77 1.70 -10.48
N SER A 127 -12.74 2.40 -9.88
CA SER A 127 -13.21 3.70 -10.37
C SER A 127 -12.09 4.74 -10.45
N ILE A 128 -11.21 4.79 -9.46
CA ILE A 128 -10.08 5.73 -9.44
C ILE A 128 -9.07 5.35 -10.52
N ARG A 129 -8.74 4.05 -10.66
CA ARG A 129 -7.83 3.59 -11.71
C ARG A 129 -8.37 3.89 -13.11
N GLU A 130 -9.65 3.62 -13.35
CA GLU A 130 -10.32 3.89 -14.62
C GLU A 130 -10.35 5.39 -14.95
N GLU A 131 -10.66 6.25 -13.97
CA GLU A 131 -10.64 7.70 -14.13
C GLU A 131 -9.24 8.19 -14.52
N ILE A 132 -8.20 7.79 -13.77
CA ILE A 132 -6.79 8.13 -14.07
C ILE A 132 -6.39 7.62 -15.45
N PHE A 133 -6.79 6.39 -15.80
CA PHE A 133 -6.47 5.79 -17.09
C PHE A 133 -7.08 6.56 -18.27
N ARG A 134 -8.21 7.26 -18.08
CA ARG A 134 -8.88 8.04 -19.13
C ARG A 134 -8.42 9.49 -19.23
N CYS A 135 -7.63 9.99 -18.27
CA CYS A 135 -7.15 11.37 -18.28
C CYS A 135 -6.43 11.75 -19.59
N THR A 136 -6.66 12.96 -20.04
CA THR A 136 -6.07 13.51 -21.27
C THR A 136 -5.12 14.67 -21.00
N ILE A 137 -5.14 15.23 -19.78
CA ILE A 137 -4.19 16.26 -19.33
C ILE A 137 -3.63 15.95 -17.92
N PRO A 138 -2.38 16.33 -17.62
CA PRO A 138 -1.74 16.08 -16.32
C PRO A 138 -2.55 16.54 -15.10
N GLU A 139 -3.23 17.68 -15.23
CA GLU A 139 -4.01 18.30 -14.16
C GLU A 139 -5.16 17.41 -13.68
N GLU A 140 -5.76 16.60 -14.55
CA GLU A 140 -6.85 15.68 -14.19
C GLU A 140 -6.34 14.57 -13.25
N VAL A 141 -5.18 13.97 -13.56
CA VAL A 141 -4.56 12.94 -12.72
C VAL A 141 -4.25 13.51 -11.33
N LEU A 142 -3.67 14.72 -11.30
CA LEU A 142 -3.36 15.42 -10.06
C LEU A 142 -4.63 15.67 -9.22
N ALA A 143 -5.71 16.15 -9.85
CA ALA A 143 -6.97 16.43 -9.17
C ALA A 143 -7.60 15.17 -8.58
N ILE A 144 -7.59 14.05 -9.31
CA ILE A 144 -8.14 12.76 -8.84
C ILE A 144 -7.36 12.27 -7.62
N LEU A 145 -6.03 12.25 -7.70
CA LEU A 145 -5.19 11.74 -6.61
C LEU A 145 -5.32 12.59 -5.33
N ILE A 146 -5.28 13.93 -5.45
CA ILE A 146 -5.38 14.83 -4.29
C ILE A 146 -6.78 14.80 -3.68
N SER A 147 -7.84 14.85 -4.49
CA SER A 147 -9.22 14.89 -3.98
C SER A 147 -9.56 13.61 -3.23
N ASN A 148 -9.11 12.46 -3.74
CA ASN A 148 -9.34 11.18 -3.08
C ASN A 148 -8.41 10.97 -1.87
N GLU A 149 -7.19 11.52 -1.85
CA GLU A 149 -6.34 11.53 -0.63
C GLU A 149 -7.07 12.22 0.52
N LEU A 150 -7.68 13.37 0.28
CA LEU A 150 -8.44 14.09 1.30
C LEU A 150 -9.61 13.26 1.83
N LEU A 151 -10.38 12.60 0.95
CA LEU A 151 -11.47 11.71 1.37
C LEU A 151 -10.97 10.53 2.21
N VAL A 152 -9.79 10.00 1.87
CA VAL A 152 -9.08 9.03 2.70
C VAL A 152 -8.79 9.70 4.04
N GLU A 153 -8.00 10.76 4.15
CA GLU A 153 -7.63 11.39 5.43
C GLU A 153 -8.83 11.79 6.33
N PHE A 154 -9.91 12.35 5.76
CA PHE A 154 -11.13 12.68 6.50
C PHE A 154 -11.80 11.45 7.14
N SER A 155 -11.64 10.27 6.54
CA SER A 155 -12.16 9.01 7.11
C SER A 155 -11.28 8.42 8.23
N TYR A 156 -10.08 8.95 8.52
CA TYR A 156 -9.12 8.38 9.49
C TYR A 156 -9.15 9.09 10.85
N ASN A 157 -9.82 10.24 10.97
CA ASN A 157 -9.97 10.95 12.25
C ASN A 157 -10.83 10.12 13.22
N SER A 158 -10.16 9.24 13.96
CA SER A 158 -10.71 8.40 15.02
C SER A 158 -10.09 8.81 16.35
N ASN A 159 -10.89 8.74 17.42
CA ASN A 159 -10.52 9.23 18.73
C ASN A 159 -9.47 8.30 19.38
N PRO A 160 -8.22 8.73 19.62
CA PRO A 160 -7.09 7.84 19.96
C PRO A 160 -7.16 7.16 21.33
N ASN A 161 -8.18 7.46 22.15
CA ASN A 161 -8.34 6.94 23.52
C ASN A 161 -9.48 5.91 23.67
N ALA A 162 -10.11 5.46 22.58
CA ALA A 162 -11.14 4.43 22.66
C ALA A 162 -10.50 3.02 22.61
N PRO A 163 -10.96 2.06 23.44
CA PRO A 163 -10.51 0.68 23.36
C PRO A 163 -10.85 0.07 21.98
N TYR A 164 -9.98 -0.80 21.48
CA TYR A 164 -10.18 -1.47 20.19
C TYR A 164 -11.25 -2.55 20.30
N ASP A 165 -12.25 -2.49 19.43
CA ASP A 165 -13.26 -3.53 19.30
C ASP A 165 -12.65 -4.83 18.75
N LEU A 166 -11.75 -4.69 17.78
CA LEU A 166 -11.06 -5.78 17.12
C LEU A 166 -9.55 -5.49 17.09
N VAL A 167 -8.76 -6.56 17.15
CA VAL A 167 -7.33 -6.50 16.82
C VAL A 167 -7.03 -7.50 15.71
N GLY A 168 -5.90 -7.35 15.02
CA GLY A 168 -5.55 -8.32 14.00
C GLY A 168 -4.09 -8.35 13.58
N VAL A 169 -3.75 -9.35 12.79
CA VAL A 169 -2.41 -9.55 12.22
C VAL A 169 -2.52 -9.68 10.71
N VAL A 170 -1.71 -8.93 9.99
CA VAL A 170 -1.63 -8.95 8.53
C VAL A 170 -0.22 -9.31 8.09
N GLY A 171 -0.05 -10.21 7.11
CA GLY A 171 1.31 -10.58 6.67
C GLY A 171 1.38 -11.27 5.32
N CYS A 172 2.37 -10.90 4.51
CA CYS A 172 2.61 -11.42 3.17
C CYS A 172 4.08 -11.87 3.03
N PRO A 173 4.37 -13.04 2.42
CA PRO A 173 5.75 -13.46 2.19
C PRO A 173 6.45 -12.64 1.10
N ASN A 174 5.68 -12.08 0.15
CA ASN A 174 6.20 -11.55 -1.12
C ASN A 174 6.52 -10.04 -1.09
N GLY A 175 6.27 -9.35 0.02
CA GLY A 175 6.66 -7.95 0.18
C GLY A 175 5.75 -7.13 1.08
N ILE A 176 6.16 -5.88 1.30
CA ILE A 176 5.51 -4.91 2.19
C ILE A 176 4.18 -4.40 1.61
N ALA A 177 4.09 -4.27 0.28
CA ALA A 177 2.95 -3.62 -0.38
C ALA A 177 1.60 -4.31 -0.07
N HIS A 178 1.47 -5.61 -0.30
CA HIS A 178 0.22 -6.33 -0.05
C HIS A 178 -0.17 -6.37 1.44
N THR A 179 0.81 -6.43 2.36
CA THR A 179 0.55 -6.34 3.80
C THR A 179 -0.10 -5.01 4.16
N TYR A 180 0.45 -3.90 3.66
CA TYR A 180 -0.13 -2.57 3.90
C TYR A 180 -1.46 -2.37 3.19
N MET A 181 -1.60 -2.86 1.95
CA MET A 181 -2.88 -2.81 1.21
C MET A 181 -4.00 -3.52 1.98
N CYS A 182 -3.75 -4.75 2.42
CA CYS A 182 -4.72 -5.53 3.18
C CYS A 182 -5.05 -4.87 4.52
N ALA A 183 -4.03 -4.44 5.27
CA ALA A 183 -4.23 -3.79 6.56
C ALA A 183 -5.08 -2.52 6.42
N ASN A 184 -4.80 -1.73 5.39
CA ASN A 184 -5.56 -0.53 5.19
C ASN A 184 -6.99 -0.79 4.72
N SER A 185 -7.22 -1.75 3.81
CA SER A 185 -8.58 -2.14 3.43
C SER A 185 -9.42 -2.44 4.68
N LEU A 186 -8.85 -3.25 5.60
CA LEU A 186 -9.44 -3.55 6.90
C LEU A 186 -9.71 -2.31 7.74
N GLU A 187 -8.73 -1.42 7.91
CA GLU A 187 -8.91 -0.19 8.72
C GLU A 187 -9.98 0.75 8.15
N VAL A 188 -9.97 1.00 6.84
CA VAL A 188 -10.98 1.86 6.18
C VAL A 188 -12.37 1.27 6.34
N LYS A 189 -12.53 -0.03 6.06
CA LYS A 189 -13.83 -0.67 6.17
C LYS A 189 -14.30 -0.79 7.63
N ALA A 190 -13.39 -1.04 8.57
CA ALA A 190 -13.71 -1.09 10.00
C ALA A 190 -14.27 0.25 10.46
N ARG A 191 -13.64 1.37 10.08
CA ARG A 191 -14.15 2.72 10.39
C ARG A 191 -15.50 3.02 9.75
N GLN A 192 -15.72 2.62 8.49
CA GLN A 192 -17.04 2.75 7.83
C GLN A 192 -18.15 2.01 8.61
N LEU A 193 -17.80 0.92 9.28
CA LEU A 193 -18.70 0.13 10.13
C LEU A 193 -18.72 0.62 11.59
N GLY A 194 -17.97 1.66 11.95
CA GLY A 194 -17.85 2.17 13.32
C GLY A 194 -17.07 1.25 14.26
N ILE A 195 -16.18 0.40 13.74
CA ILE A 195 -15.36 -0.56 14.48
C ILE A 195 -13.98 0.04 14.73
N ASN A 196 -13.55 0.08 15.99
CA ASN A 196 -12.17 0.42 16.33
C ASN A 196 -11.26 -0.79 16.12
N LEU A 197 -10.38 -0.73 15.12
CA LEU A 197 -9.48 -1.82 14.75
C LEU A 197 -8.02 -1.39 14.95
N LYS A 198 -7.19 -2.29 15.51
CA LYS A 198 -5.72 -2.20 15.48
C LYS A 198 -5.12 -3.39 14.75
N LEU A 199 -4.11 -3.15 13.91
CA LEU A 199 -3.43 -4.21 13.15
C LEU A 199 -1.92 -4.23 13.42
N GLU A 200 -1.40 -5.44 13.66
CA GLU A 200 0.02 -5.78 13.63
C GLU A 200 0.40 -6.19 12.20
N LEU A 201 1.48 -5.61 11.67
CA LEU A 201 1.95 -5.84 10.31
C LEU A 201 3.21 -6.70 10.33
N ASN A 202 3.09 -7.93 9.87
CA ASN A 202 4.21 -8.86 9.73
C ASN A 202 4.78 -8.78 8.31
N CYS A 203 5.75 -7.89 8.13
CA CYS A 203 6.50 -7.74 6.88
C CYS A 203 7.77 -8.61 6.90
N PRO A 204 8.36 -8.99 5.74
CA PRO A 204 9.50 -9.92 5.69
C PRO A 204 10.73 -9.51 6.52
N LYS A 205 10.95 -8.22 6.73
CA LYS A 205 12.13 -7.68 7.46
C LYS A 205 11.77 -7.07 8.82
N GLU A 206 10.50 -6.85 9.13
CA GLU A 206 10.06 -6.13 10.33
C GLU A 206 8.63 -6.47 10.73
N VAL A 207 8.36 -6.46 12.04
CA VAL A 207 6.99 -6.45 12.59
C VAL A 207 6.69 -5.03 13.07
N LYS A 208 5.63 -4.42 12.55
CA LYS A 208 5.18 -3.08 12.92
C LYS A 208 3.87 -3.15 13.70
N ASN A 209 3.67 -2.20 14.61
CA ASN A 209 2.46 -2.07 15.43
C ASN A 209 2.09 -3.34 16.22
N ARG A 210 3.09 -4.03 16.77
CA ARG A 210 2.90 -5.28 17.52
C ARG A 210 1.81 -5.11 18.59
N LEU A 211 0.87 -6.06 18.62
CA LEU A 211 -0.21 -6.08 19.59
C LEU A 211 0.33 -6.39 20.98
N THR A 212 -0.16 -5.66 21.97
CA THR A 212 0.11 -5.94 23.39
C THR A 212 -0.91 -6.93 23.96
N ASP A 213 -0.54 -7.64 25.03
CA ASP A 213 -1.44 -8.59 25.69
C ASP A 213 -2.74 -7.93 26.17
N GLU A 214 -2.66 -6.67 26.63
CA GLU A 214 -3.83 -5.91 27.10
C GLU A 214 -4.78 -5.58 25.94
N GLU A 215 -4.25 -5.18 24.78
CA GLU A 215 -5.07 -4.93 23.58
C GLU A 215 -5.75 -6.21 23.09
N ILE A 216 -5.04 -7.33 23.08
CA ILE A 216 -5.61 -8.63 22.73
C ILE A 216 -6.72 -9.00 23.71
N LYS A 217 -6.48 -8.81 25.01
CA LYS A 217 -7.44 -9.14 26.08
C LYS A 217 -8.70 -8.26 26.00
N GLN A 218 -8.58 -6.98 25.67
CA GLN A 218 -9.71 -6.06 25.56
C GLN A 218 -10.53 -6.26 24.29
N ALA A 219 -9.91 -6.69 23.19
CA ALA A 219 -10.60 -6.90 21.92
C ALA A 219 -11.66 -8.01 22.00
N LYS A 220 -12.78 -7.82 21.29
CA LYS A 220 -13.88 -8.79 21.21
C LYS A 220 -13.50 -10.03 20.40
N ALA A 221 -12.73 -9.84 19.33
CA ALA A 221 -12.24 -10.90 18.46
C ALA A 221 -10.93 -10.47 17.79
N VAL A 222 -10.28 -11.44 17.15
CA VAL A 222 -9.01 -11.25 16.44
C VAL A 222 -9.19 -11.63 14.98
N ILE A 223 -8.69 -10.79 14.06
CA ILE A 223 -8.65 -11.07 12.62
C ILE A 223 -7.21 -11.39 12.21
N ILE A 224 -7.00 -12.49 11.51
CA ILE A 224 -5.71 -12.82 10.89
C ILE A 224 -5.89 -12.92 9.38
N THR A 225 -5.27 -12.00 8.64
CA THR A 225 -5.22 -12.04 7.17
C THR A 225 -3.78 -12.21 6.72
N SER A 226 -3.36 -13.47 6.50
CA SER A 226 -1.95 -13.72 6.24
C SER A 226 -1.69 -14.93 5.35
N ASP A 227 -0.68 -14.79 4.49
CA ASP A 227 -0.10 -15.87 3.68
C ASP A 227 1.22 -16.40 4.29
N ILE A 228 1.57 -15.97 5.50
CA ILE A 228 2.68 -16.49 6.31
C ILE A 228 2.18 -17.08 7.62
N ARG A 229 3.04 -17.85 8.30
CA ARG A 229 2.72 -18.36 9.63
C ARG A 229 2.71 -17.22 10.65
N VAL A 230 1.60 -17.06 11.34
CA VAL A 230 1.42 -16.10 12.44
C VAL A 230 1.51 -16.85 13.77
N GLU A 231 2.08 -16.21 14.79
CA GLU A 231 2.09 -16.70 16.16
C GLU A 231 0.67 -16.59 16.76
N THR A 232 -0.08 -17.69 16.72
CA THR A 232 -1.49 -17.71 17.15
C THR A 232 -1.68 -17.96 18.64
N ASP A 233 -0.65 -18.44 19.34
CA ASP A 233 -0.76 -18.89 20.74
C ASP A 233 -1.18 -17.75 21.68
N ARG A 234 -0.77 -16.51 21.39
CA ARG A 234 -1.17 -15.31 22.13
C ARG A 234 -2.66 -14.95 22.01
N PHE A 235 -3.43 -15.63 21.16
CA PHE A 235 -4.87 -15.40 20.95
C PHE A 235 -5.76 -16.49 21.56
N ASP A 236 -5.23 -17.30 22.48
CA ASP A 236 -5.99 -18.34 23.17
C ASP A 236 -7.28 -17.80 23.81
N GLY A 237 -8.38 -18.52 23.62
CA GLY A 237 -9.69 -18.14 24.15
C GLY A 237 -10.40 -17.00 23.42
N LYS A 238 -9.83 -16.44 22.34
CA LYS A 238 -10.47 -15.43 21.49
C LYS A 238 -11.17 -16.03 20.28
N HIS A 239 -12.22 -15.37 19.82
CA HIS A 239 -12.80 -15.64 18.50
C HIS A 239 -11.79 -15.23 17.43
N LEU A 240 -11.43 -16.15 16.54
CA LEU A 240 -10.36 -15.94 15.58
C LEU A 240 -10.89 -16.09 14.15
N GLU A 241 -10.97 -14.97 13.43
CA GLU A 241 -11.29 -14.96 12.00
C GLU A 241 -10.00 -15.07 11.19
N ILE A 242 -9.76 -16.21 10.55
CA ILE A 242 -8.55 -16.46 9.75
C ILE A 242 -8.94 -16.46 8.28
N ALA A 243 -8.27 -15.64 7.47
CA ALA A 243 -8.45 -15.58 6.04
C ALA A 243 -7.11 -15.40 5.30
N LYS A 244 -7.12 -15.62 3.99
CA LYS A 244 -5.95 -15.32 3.14
C LYS A 244 -5.79 -13.81 2.98
N LEU A 245 -4.59 -13.38 2.59
CA LEU A 245 -4.33 -11.95 2.41
C LEU A 245 -5.26 -11.31 1.36
N LYS A 246 -5.52 -12.04 0.27
CA LYS A 246 -6.45 -11.62 -0.80
C LYS A 246 -7.88 -11.37 -0.28
N ASP A 247 -8.37 -12.24 0.61
CA ASP A 247 -9.69 -12.07 1.22
C ASP A 247 -9.74 -10.81 2.10
N GLY A 248 -8.64 -10.48 2.77
CA GLY A 248 -8.52 -9.23 3.55
C GLY A 248 -8.65 -7.96 2.71
N ILE A 249 -8.36 -8.04 1.41
CA ILE A 249 -8.52 -6.93 0.46
C ILE A 249 -9.92 -6.93 -0.17
N GLN A 250 -10.44 -8.09 -0.56
CA GLN A 250 -11.66 -8.20 -1.38
C GLN A 250 -12.94 -8.42 -0.57
N ARG A 251 -12.85 -9.08 0.59
CA ARG A 251 -13.99 -9.49 1.44
C ARG A 251 -13.94 -8.85 2.81
N THR A 252 -13.32 -7.67 2.88
CA THR A 252 -13.04 -6.97 4.13
C THR A 252 -14.27 -6.75 5.00
N GLU A 253 -15.40 -6.36 4.39
CA GLU A 253 -16.65 -6.11 5.11
C GLU A 253 -17.22 -7.37 5.75
N GLU A 254 -17.15 -8.50 5.04
CA GLU A 254 -17.60 -9.80 5.53
C GLU A 254 -16.75 -10.25 6.73
N LEU A 255 -15.42 -10.18 6.60
CA LEU A 255 -14.48 -10.57 7.65
C LEU A 255 -14.69 -9.73 8.93
N LEU A 256 -14.83 -8.42 8.78
CA LEU A 256 -15.06 -7.51 9.90
C LEU A 256 -16.40 -7.78 10.59
N LYS A 257 -17.46 -8.03 9.81
CA LYS A 257 -18.79 -8.39 10.35
C LYS A 257 -18.77 -9.74 11.05
N ASN A 258 -18.05 -10.74 10.52
CA ASN A 258 -17.93 -12.04 11.18
C ASN A 258 -17.19 -11.92 12.52
N ALA A 259 -16.07 -11.19 12.53
CA ALA A 259 -15.26 -10.99 13.72
C ALA A 259 -16.00 -10.19 14.80
N ILE A 260 -16.62 -9.06 14.45
CA ILE A 260 -17.32 -8.21 15.44
C ILE A 260 -18.54 -8.90 16.05
N ASN A 261 -19.22 -9.75 15.28
CA ASN A 261 -20.35 -10.56 15.75
C ASN A 261 -19.91 -11.86 16.44
N GLN A 262 -18.60 -12.13 16.54
CA GLN A 262 -18.04 -13.35 17.14
C GLN A 262 -18.55 -14.66 16.51
N ASN A 263 -18.81 -14.63 15.19
CA ASN A 263 -19.27 -15.81 14.44
C ASN A 263 -18.14 -16.84 14.23
N SER A 264 -16.89 -16.40 14.31
CA SER A 264 -15.70 -17.25 14.15
C SER A 264 -15.52 -18.18 15.36
N PRO A 265 -14.90 -19.36 15.19
CA PRO A 265 -14.67 -20.26 16.32
C PRO A 265 -13.72 -19.66 17.36
N ILE A 266 -13.89 -20.06 18.62
CA ILE A 266 -12.93 -19.75 19.68
C ILE A 266 -11.67 -20.57 19.45
N PHE A 267 -10.54 -19.87 19.31
CA PHE A 267 -9.24 -20.51 19.17
C PHE A 267 -8.80 -21.11 20.50
N LYS A 268 -8.26 -22.33 20.44
CA LYS A 268 -7.65 -23.02 21.56
C LYS A 268 -6.28 -23.53 21.14
N ILE A 269 -5.26 -23.26 21.95
CA ILE A 269 -3.93 -23.82 21.74
C ILE A 269 -4.04 -25.36 21.78
N LYS A 270 -3.43 -26.04 20.81
CA LYS A 270 -3.26 -27.49 20.88
C LYS A 270 -2.10 -27.78 21.84
N ASN A 271 -2.44 -28.35 23.00
CA ASN A 271 -1.48 -28.94 23.94
C ASN A 271 -0.62 -30.03 23.28
#